data_AF-A0A523Q3V8-F1
#
_entry.id   AF-A0A523Q3V8-F1
#
_cell.length_a   1.000
_cell.length_b   1.000
_cell.length_c   1.000
_cell.angle_alpha   90.00
_cell.angle_beta   90.00
_cell.angle_gamma   90.00
#
_symmetry.space_group_name_H-M   'P 1'
#
loop_
_entity.id
_entity.type
_entity.pdbx_description
1 polymer ?
#
loop_
_entity_poly.entity_id
_entity_poly.type
_entity_poly.pdbx_seq_one_letter_code
_entity_poly.pdbx_strand_id
1 'polypeptide(L)'
;MNCRPHCAACCTAPSISSPIPGMPHGEAVAFQRLDQRLATCLLGRGSPITTTHQALADELGTVREMVTRLLKRFEQAGWLQLGRERITVLDARALRELAQGPV
;
A
#
# COMPACT_ATOMS: atom_id res chain seq x y z
N MET A 1 -48.77 10.33 -27.02
CA MET A 1 -48.70 9.06 -27.79
C MET A 1 -48.25 9.30 -29.23
N ASN A 2 -46.94 9.34 -29.50
CA ASN A 2 -46.27 8.90 -30.76
C ASN A 2 -44.85 9.52 -30.87
N CYS A 3 -43.85 8.92 -30.23
CA CYS A 3 -42.45 9.05 -30.64
C CYS A 3 -41.90 7.64 -30.91
N ARG A 4 -41.42 7.46 -32.13
CA ARG A 4 -41.14 6.18 -32.79
C ARG A 4 -39.78 5.58 -32.40
N PRO A 5 -39.59 4.27 -32.65
CA PRO A 5 -38.38 3.52 -32.36
C PRO A 5 -37.34 3.69 -33.48
N HIS A 6 -36.06 3.52 -33.11
CA HIS A 6 -34.86 3.48 -33.97
C HIS A 6 -34.08 4.80 -34.13
N CYS A 7 -33.17 5.11 -33.19
CA CYS A 7 -31.76 5.39 -33.51
C CYS A 7 -30.91 5.45 -32.23
N ALA A 8 -29.70 4.91 -32.33
CA ALA A 8 -28.80 4.52 -31.24
C ALA A 8 -27.91 5.66 -30.72
N ALA A 9 -27.23 5.35 -29.60
CA ALA A 9 -26.04 6.00 -29.03
C ALA A 9 -26.26 7.26 -28.17
N CYS A 10 -26.19 7.05 -26.85
CA CYS A 10 -25.40 7.87 -25.92
C CYS A 10 -25.16 7.06 -24.64
N CYS A 11 -24.40 5.99 -24.83
CA CYS A 11 -23.69 5.25 -23.80
C CYS A 11 -22.57 6.16 -23.27
N THR A 12 -22.78 6.81 -22.12
CA THR A 12 -21.67 7.31 -21.28
C THR A 12 -22.10 7.34 -19.81
N ALA A 13 -22.23 6.16 -19.22
CA ALA A 13 -21.92 5.99 -17.81
C ALA A 13 -20.85 4.89 -17.75
N PRO A 14 -19.57 5.23 -17.52
CA PRO A 14 -18.53 4.23 -17.41
C PRO A 14 -18.82 3.38 -16.17
N SER A 15 -18.78 2.08 -16.40
CA SER A 15 -18.62 1.02 -15.42
C SER A 15 -17.96 1.47 -14.12
N ILE A 16 -18.73 1.57 -13.04
CA ILE A 16 -18.23 1.29 -11.70
C ILE A 16 -18.61 -0.16 -11.37
N SER A 17 -18.21 -1.05 -12.27
CA SER A 17 -17.95 -2.43 -11.91
C SER A 17 -16.63 -2.40 -11.15
N SER A 18 -16.71 -2.45 -9.83
CA SER A 18 -15.60 -2.96 -9.05
C SER A 18 -16.19 -3.82 -7.94
N PRO A 19 -16.01 -5.15 -8.03
CA PRO A 19 -16.37 -6.02 -6.92
C PRO A 19 -15.51 -5.62 -5.71
N ILE A 20 -16.14 -5.55 -4.53
CA ILE A 20 -15.44 -5.51 -3.25
C ILE A 20 -14.60 -6.79 -3.17
N PRO A 21 -13.25 -6.73 -3.19
CA PRO A 21 -12.43 -7.92 -3.20
C PRO A 21 -12.47 -8.60 -1.83
N GLY A 22 -12.59 -9.92 -1.88
CA GLY A 22 -12.79 -10.80 -0.74
C GLY A 22 -11.76 -10.62 0.38
N MET A 23 -12.28 -10.79 1.59
CA MET A 23 -11.52 -11.04 2.81
C MET A 23 -10.96 -12.48 2.84
N PRO A 24 -9.63 -12.69 2.89
CA PRO A 24 -9.06 -13.95 3.34
C PRO A 24 -8.60 -13.86 4.81
N HIS A 25 -9.22 -14.69 5.66
CA HIS A 25 -8.71 -15.29 6.89
C HIS A 25 -7.68 -14.49 7.74
N GLY A 26 -8.19 -13.88 8.82
CA GLY A 26 -7.68 -13.98 10.20
C GLY A 26 -6.27 -13.48 10.56
N GLU A 27 -5.23 -13.93 9.86
CA GLU A 27 -3.83 -13.59 10.16
C GLU A 27 -3.32 -12.43 9.30
N ALA A 28 -3.75 -12.35 8.03
CA ALA A 28 -3.28 -11.32 7.09
C ALA A 28 -3.61 -9.89 7.53
N VAL A 29 -4.68 -9.70 8.31
CA VAL A 29 -5.15 -8.39 8.77
C VAL A 29 -4.15 -7.75 9.75
N ALA A 30 -3.48 -8.54 10.59
CA ALA A 30 -2.49 -8.02 11.53
C ALA A 30 -1.24 -7.50 10.78
N PHE A 31 -0.78 -8.24 9.77
CA PHE A 31 0.33 -7.83 8.91
C PHE A 31 -0.03 -6.62 8.06
N GLN A 32 -1.26 -6.56 7.54
CA GLN A 32 -1.73 -5.45 6.71
C GLN A 32 -1.76 -4.13 7.48
N ARG A 33 -2.14 -4.14 8.76
CA ARG A 33 -2.03 -2.96 9.63
C ARG A 33 -0.59 -2.56 9.92
N LEU A 34 0.33 -3.53 10.03
CA LEU A 34 1.75 -3.24 10.23
C LEU A 34 2.40 -2.67 8.96
N ASP A 35 2.08 -3.22 7.78
CA ASP A 35 2.44 -2.67 6.46
C ASP A 35 2.03 -1.20 6.36
N GLN A 36 0.77 -0.89 6.68
CA GLN A 36 0.21 0.47 6.69
C GLN A 36 0.97 1.40 7.64
N ARG A 37 1.23 0.94 8.87
CA ARG A 37 1.97 1.70 9.89
C ARG A 37 3.41 1.96 9.47
N LEU A 38 4.10 0.95 8.95
CA LEU A 38 5.46 1.06 8.45
C LEU A 38 5.51 2.03 7.26
N ALA A 39 4.60 1.90 6.29
CA ALA A 39 4.52 2.80 5.15
C ALA A 39 4.23 4.26 5.58
N THR A 40 3.29 4.47 6.50
CA THR A 40 3.02 5.80 7.06
C THR A 40 4.25 6.37 7.77
N CYS A 41 4.95 5.56 8.56
CA CYS A 41 6.18 5.97 9.26
C CYS A 41 7.30 6.34 8.27
N LEU A 42 7.49 5.54 7.21
CA LEU A 42 8.46 5.81 6.14
C LEU A 42 8.12 7.12 5.40
N LEU A 43 6.84 7.33 5.05
CA LEU A 43 6.36 8.54 4.38
C LEU A 43 6.49 9.79 5.26
N GLY A 44 6.30 9.65 6.58
CA GLY A 44 6.44 10.74 7.54
C GLY A 44 7.88 11.17 7.81
N ARG A 45 8.85 10.24 7.72
CA ARG A 45 10.28 10.55 7.90
C ARG A 45 10.95 11.18 6.68
N GLY A 46 10.43 10.92 5.48
CA GLY A 46 11.02 11.39 4.22
C GLY A 46 12.26 10.58 3.82
N SER A 47 12.46 10.42 2.50
CA SER A 47 13.57 9.65 1.93
C SER A 47 14.78 10.55 1.63
N PRO A 48 16.02 10.11 1.93
CA PRO A 48 16.39 8.80 2.44
C PRO A 48 16.35 8.70 3.98
N ILE A 49 15.89 7.55 4.47
CA ILE A 49 15.71 7.28 5.90
C ILE A 49 16.95 6.55 6.40
N THR A 50 17.79 7.22 7.19
CA THR A 50 18.92 6.61 7.90
C THR A 50 18.43 6.05 9.24
N THR A 51 18.03 4.79 9.25
CA THR A 51 17.52 4.12 10.44
C THR A 51 17.89 2.64 10.42
N THR A 52 17.95 2.02 11.59
CA THR A 52 18.19 0.58 11.72
C THR A 52 16.88 -0.19 11.73
N HIS A 53 16.92 -1.46 11.32
CA HIS A 53 15.79 -2.38 11.41
C HIS A 53 15.26 -2.50 12.85
N GLN A 54 16.13 -2.39 13.87
CA GLN A 54 15.71 -2.40 15.27
C GLN A 54 14.95 -1.14 15.66
N ALA A 55 15.42 0.05 15.27
CA ALA A 55 14.75 1.30 15.60
C ALA A 55 13.34 1.36 14.98
N LEU A 56 13.18 0.86 13.75
CA LEU A 56 11.86 0.73 13.13
C LEU A 56 10.97 -0.28 13.86
N ALA A 57 11.56 -1.37 14.36
CA ALA A 57 10.81 -2.39 15.10
C ALA A 57 10.30 -1.86 16.45
N ASP A 58 11.15 -1.14 17.18
CA ASP A 58 10.82 -0.49 18.44
C ASP A 58 9.71 0.56 18.26
N GLU A 59 9.84 1.44 17.26
CA GLU A 59 8.84 2.47 16.91
C GLU A 59 7.47 1.89 16.53
N LEU A 60 7.47 0.74 15.84
CA LEU A 60 6.25 0.07 15.42
C LEU A 60 5.71 -0.90 16.48
N GLY A 61 6.42 -1.11 17.59
CA GLY A 61 6.07 -2.08 18.62
C GLY A 61 6.05 -3.53 18.11
N THR A 62 6.97 -3.87 17.20
CA THR A 62 7.07 -5.19 16.57
C THR A 62 8.49 -5.76 16.69
N VAL A 63 8.69 -6.96 16.17
CA VAL A 63 10.01 -7.61 16.15
C VAL A 63 10.80 -7.24 14.90
N ARG A 64 12.14 -7.15 15.02
CA ARG A 64 13.05 -6.87 13.91
C ARG A 64 12.80 -7.75 12.69
N GLU A 65 12.52 -9.03 12.91
CA GLU A 65 12.29 -10.00 11.84
C GLU A 65 11.07 -9.66 10.98
N MET A 66 10.01 -9.17 11.61
CA MET A 66 8.81 -8.69 10.93
C MET A 66 9.11 -7.48 10.04
N VAL A 67 9.84 -6.50 10.57
CA VAL A 67 10.26 -5.30 9.82
C VAL A 67 11.17 -5.67 8.65
N THR A 68 12.14 -6.55 8.86
CA THR A 68 13.04 -7.01 7.79
C THR A 68 12.28 -7.72 6.67
N ARG A 69 11.30 -8.57 7.01
CA ARG A 69 10.45 -9.25 6.01
C ARG A 69 9.63 -8.24 5.20
N LEU A 70 9.06 -7.23 5.85
CA LEU A 70 8.29 -6.17 5.19
C LEU A 70 9.16 -5.32 4.27
N LEU A 71 10.32 -4.86 4.75
CA LEU A 71 11.25 -4.06 3.96
C LEU A 71 11.76 -4.82 2.73
N LYS A 72 12.08 -6.10 2.87
CA LYS A 72 12.44 -6.95 1.72
C LYS A 72 11.29 -7.07 0.72
N ARG A 73 10.04 -7.22 1.19
CA ARG A 73 8.86 -7.28 0.32
C ARG A 73 8.66 -5.97 -0.46
N PHE A 74 8.87 -4.83 0.18
CA PHE A 74 8.80 -3.54 -0.49
C PHE A 74 9.93 -3.29 -1.48
N GLU A 75 11.14 -3.77 -1.17
CA GLU A 75 12.26 -3.77 -2.11
C GLU A 75 11.97 -4.64 -3.34
N GLN A 76 11.45 -5.85 -3.13
CA GLN A 76 11.03 -6.76 -4.21
C GLN A 76 9.91 -6.16 -5.08
N ALA A 77 9.02 -5.37 -4.48
CA ALA A 77 7.98 -4.63 -5.20
C ALA A 77 8.51 -3.38 -5.93
N GLY A 78 9.77 -2.99 -5.71
CA GLY A 78 10.38 -1.79 -6.30
C GLY A 78 9.96 -0.47 -5.64
N TRP A 79 9.33 -0.52 -4.46
CA TRP A 79 8.86 0.69 -3.75
C TRP A 79 9.98 1.35 -2.94
N LEU A 80 10.93 0.54 -2.49
CA LEU A 80 12.05 0.94 -1.65
C LEU A 80 13.35 0.36 -2.21
N GLN A 81 14.47 0.96 -1.83
CA GLN A 81 15.80 0.41 -2.00
C GLN A 81 16.50 0.37 -0.65
N LEU A 82 16.93 -0.80 -0.21
CA LEU A 82 17.70 -0.98 1.01
C LEU A 82 19.19 -0.81 0.71
N GLY A 83 19.90 -0.07 1.55
CA GLY A 83 21.35 0.10 1.53
C GLY A 83 21.97 -0.18 2.91
N ARG A 84 23.27 0.11 3.06
CA ARG A 84 23.96 0.04 4.36
C ARG A 84 23.37 1.09 5.30
N GLU A 85 22.45 0.65 6.17
CA GLU A 85 21.79 1.48 7.21
C GLU A 85 20.93 2.63 6.69
N ARG A 86 20.51 2.54 5.42
CA ARG A 86 19.70 3.57 4.77
C ARG A 86 18.61 2.94 3.90
N ILE A 87 17.41 3.49 3.98
CA ILE A 87 16.25 3.09 3.18
C ILE A 87 15.91 4.27 2.25
N THR A 88 15.99 4.04 0.95
CA THR A 88 15.58 5.03 -0.05
C THR A 88 14.20 4.66 -0.56
N VAL A 89 13.21 5.53 -0.36
CA VAL A 89 11.91 5.39 -1.00
C VAL A 89 12.07 5.71 -2.49
N LEU A 90 11.78 4.72 -3.34
CA LEU A 90 11.73 4.86 -4.80
C LEU A 90 10.32 5.26 -5.24
N ASP A 91 9.30 4.62 -4.68
CA ASP A 91 7.90 4.85 -5.01
C ASP A 91 7.07 5.22 -3.78
N ALA A 92 7.05 6.52 -3.47
CA ALA A 92 6.27 7.05 -2.36
C ALA A 92 4.76 6.95 -2.62
N ARG A 93 4.33 6.87 -3.90
CA ARG A 93 2.91 6.78 -4.25
C ARG A 93 2.36 5.42 -3.87
N ALA A 94 3.04 4.34 -4.24
CA ALA A 94 2.65 2.97 -3.89
C ALA A 94 2.62 2.76 -2.36
N LEU A 95 3.62 3.29 -1.63
CA LEU A 95 3.60 3.27 -0.16
C LEU A 95 2.41 4.04 0.42
N ARG A 96 2.02 5.16 -0.21
CA ARG A 96 0.90 5.97 0.25
C ARG A 96 -0.44 5.28 0.01
N GLU A 97 -0.60 4.64 -1.14
CA GLU A 97 -1.77 3.81 -1.45
C GLU A 97 -1.89 2.65 -0.45
N LEU A 98 -0.76 1.99 -0.15
CA LEU A 98 -0.70 0.95 0.87
C LEU A 98 -1.10 1.49 2.25
N ALA A 99 -0.56 2.65 2.65
CA ALA A 99 -0.84 3.29 3.93
C ALA A 99 -2.30 3.73 4.08
N GLN A 100 -2.94 4.13 2.99
CA GLN A 100 -4.34 4.56 2.99
C GLN A 100 -5.31 3.38 3.05
N GLY A 101 -4.95 2.21 2.47
CA GLY A 101 -5.82 1.04 2.40
C GLY A 101 -7.12 1.31 1.60
N PRO A 102 -7.82 0.28 1.10
CA PRO A 102 -9.14 0.51 0.52
C PRO A 102 -10.08 1.00 1.63
N VAL A 103 -10.59 2.22 1.46
CA VAL A 103 -11.68 2.79 2.28
C VAL A 103 -12.98 2.03 2.06
#